data_AF-A0A452XKG1-F1
#
_entry.id   AF-A0A452XKG1-F1
#
_cell.length_a   1.000
_cell.length_b   1.000
_cell.length_c   1.000
_cell.angle_alpha   90.00
_cell.angle_beta   90.00
_cell.angle_gamma   90.00
#
_symmetry.space_group_name_H-M   'P 1'
#
loop_
_entity.id
_entity.type
_entity.pdbx_description
1 polymer ?
#
loop_
_entity_poly.entity_id
_entity_poly.type
_entity_poly.pdbx_seq_one_letter_code
_entity_poly.pdbx_strand_id
1 'polypeptide(L)'
;MAPSRGPSDLTHYHGMLPAGLALTCSSSTRATGGTYTRPSNLAIRGRSGNYFTVGDRFNMTIDIKEAFRQSLQTVKDWALTNPRLSKSSYIFFRSYSPSHYGNGTWDTGGSCADQWDPLTMITSESDQHEHLWINTMISSAAQSMRRRHGMNKDAVFLNITYMTGMRGDGHPSRHREPETPSDAPEDCSHWCLPGVPDTWNQMMYGHLVSMGYDMRSIKR
;
A
#
# COMPACT_ATOMS: atom_id res chain seq x y z
N MET A 1 19.38 -20.28 -41.16
CA MET A 1 19.75 -20.42 -39.73
C MET A 1 19.16 -19.25 -38.98
N ALA A 2 18.05 -19.46 -38.28
CA ALA A 2 17.46 -18.49 -37.37
C ALA A 2 17.95 -18.83 -35.94
N PRO A 3 18.36 -17.86 -35.11
CA PRO A 3 18.64 -18.15 -33.71
C PRO A 3 17.32 -18.22 -32.94
N SER A 4 17.15 -19.32 -32.22
CA SER A 4 16.10 -19.58 -31.25
C SER A 4 16.13 -18.52 -30.13
N ARG A 5 15.01 -17.83 -29.92
CA ARG A 5 14.78 -17.05 -28.69
C ARG A 5 14.24 -18.01 -27.63
N GLY A 6 14.99 -18.19 -26.54
CA GLY A 6 14.57 -18.92 -25.35
C GLY A 6 13.39 -18.24 -24.65
N PRO A 7 12.74 -18.94 -23.71
CA PRO A 7 11.53 -18.47 -23.05
C PRO A 7 11.85 -17.20 -22.24
N SER A 8 11.13 -16.12 -22.55
CA SER A 8 11.12 -14.91 -21.73
C SER A 8 10.29 -15.18 -20.49
N ASP A 9 10.96 -15.31 -19.34
CA ASP A 9 10.33 -15.27 -18.01
C ASP A 9 9.61 -13.94 -17.83
N LEU A 10 8.29 -13.96 -18.05
CA LEU A 10 7.37 -12.88 -17.74
C LEU A 10 6.88 -13.07 -16.30
N THR A 11 7.67 -12.61 -15.33
CA THR A 11 7.14 -12.38 -13.97
C THR A 11 6.17 -11.20 -14.03
N HIS A 12 4.87 -11.51 -14.04
CA HIS A 12 3.77 -10.56 -13.99
C HIS A 12 3.76 -9.84 -12.62
N TYR A 13 4.28 -8.61 -12.58
CA TYR A 13 4.11 -7.73 -11.42
C TYR A 13 2.70 -7.10 -11.47
N HIS A 14 1.76 -7.74 -10.79
CA HIS A 14 0.54 -7.12 -10.31
C HIS A 14 0.63 -6.96 -8.79
N GLY A 15 1.70 -6.28 -8.34
CA GLY A 15 1.78 -5.82 -6.96
C GLY A 15 0.70 -4.76 -6.75
N MET A 16 -0.31 -5.08 -5.94
CA MET A 16 -1.13 -4.04 -5.31
C MET A 16 -0.18 -3.00 -4.72
N LEU A 17 -0.25 -1.76 -5.21
CA LEU A 17 0.32 -0.63 -4.47
C LEU A 17 -0.25 -0.75 -3.04
N PRO A 18 0.60 -0.63 -2.00
CA PRO A 18 0.15 -0.82 -0.63
C PRO A 18 -1.09 0.05 -0.40
N ALA A 19 -2.20 -0.58 -0.03
CA ALA A 19 -3.46 0.08 0.27
C ALA A 19 -3.18 1.23 1.25
N GLY A 20 -3.18 2.46 0.74
CA GLY A 20 -2.68 3.64 1.46
C GLY A 20 -2.09 4.77 0.60
N LEU A 21 -1.79 4.53 -0.69
CA LEU A 21 -1.38 5.59 -1.63
C LEU A 21 -2.43 5.90 -2.72
N ALA A 22 -3.70 5.60 -2.45
CA ALA A 22 -4.81 6.14 -3.21
C ALA A 22 -5.16 7.52 -2.65
N LEU A 23 -4.46 8.57 -3.10
CA LEU A 23 -5.02 9.92 -3.04
C LEU A 23 -6.12 10.01 -4.09
N THR A 24 -7.33 9.56 -3.74
CA THR A 24 -8.52 9.96 -4.47
C THR A 24 -8.83 11.41 -4.08
N CYS A 25 -8.60 12.34 -5.01
CA CYS A 25 -9.19 13.67 -4.91
C CYS A 25 -10.72 13.51 -4.97
N SER A 26 -11.38 13.58 -3.82
CA SER A 26 -12.83 13.80 -3.77
C SER A 26 -13.12 15.24 -4.21
N SER A 27 -13.70 15.42 -5.38
CA SER A 27 -14.61 16.54 -5.64
C SER A 27 -16.02 16.07 -5.34
N SER A 28 -16.58 16.58 -4.25
CA SER A 28 -17.99 16.50 -3.87
C SER A 28 -18.94 16.48 -5.07
N THR A 29 -19.67 15.38 -5.26
CA THR A 29 -21.03 15.43 -5.80
C THR A 29 -21.95 14.54 -4.95
N ARG A 30 -22.92 15.24 -4.36
CA ARG A 30 -24.08 14.75 -3.62
C ARG A 30 -24.69 13.50 -4.30
N ALA A 31 -24.85 12.43 -3.54
CA ALA A 31 -25.60 11.25 -3.96
C ALA A 31 -27.07 11.63 -4.18
N THR A 32 -27.44 11.83 -5.45
CA THR A 32 -28.82 11.73 -5.91
C THR A 32 -28.91 10.53 -6.85
N GLY A 33 -29.81 9.61 -6.52
CA GLY A 33 -30.06 8.41 -7.31
C GLY A 33 -30.32 8.74 -8.78
N GLY A 34 -29.60 8.05 -9.65
CA GLY A 34 -29.79 8.07 -11.09
C GLY A 34 -29.15 6.82 -11.68
N THR A 35 -29.98 5.93 -12.20
CA THR A 35 -29.57 4.75 -12.97
C THR A 35 -28.76 5.19 -14.19
N TYR A 36 -27.46 4.88 -14.23
CA TYR A 36 -26.64 5.10 -15.43
C TYR A 36 -26.72 3.84 -16.30
N THR A 37 -27.48 3.94 -17.38
CA THR A 37 -27.49 2.98 -18.48
C THR A 37 -26.12 2.98 -19.17
N ARG A 38 -25.47 1.81 -19.23
CA ARG A 38 -24.22 1.58 -19.97
C ARG A 38 -24.39 2.00 -21.44
N PRO A 39 -23.56 2.90 -22.00
CA PRO A 39 -23.44 3.05 -23.44
C PRO A 39 -22.68 1.83 -23.99
N SER A 40 -23.30 1.15 -24.93
CA SER A 40 -22.88 -0.14 -25.50
C SER A 40 -21.69 -0.10 -26.46
N ASN A 41 -20.87 0.96 -26.50
CA ASN A 41 -19.78 1.08 -27.49
C ASN A 41 -18.47 1.71 -26.97
N LEU A 42 -17.99 1.33 -25.78
CA LEU A 42 -16.60 1.59 -25.37
C LEU A 42 -15.88 0.26 -25.11
N ALA A 43 -15.40 -0.38 -26.17
CA ALA A 43 -14.47 -1.49 -26.06
C ALA A 43 -13.06 -0.94 -25.73
N ILE A 44 -12.77 -0.73 -24.45
CA ILE A 44 -11.37 -0.61 -24.00
C ILE A 44 -10.76 -2.01 -24.13
N ARG A 45 -10.14 -2.31 -25.27
CA ARG A 45 -9.19 -3.43 -25.36
C ARG A 45 -8.00 -3.08 -24.48
N GLY A 46 -8.05 -3.48 -23.21
CA GLY A 46 -6.95 -3.34 -22.27
C GLY A 46 -5.74 -4.12 -22.80
N ARG A 47 -4.68 -3.41 -23.20
CA ARG A 47 -3.37 -4.02 -23.38
C ARG A 47 -2.77 -4.20 -21.99
N SER A 48 -2.38 -5.40 -21.61
CA SER A 48 -1.63 -5.65 -20.37
C SER A 48 -0.46 -4.66 -20.24
N GLY A 49 -0.41 -3.89 -19.14
CA GLY A 49 0.63 -2.88 -18.87
C GLY A 49 0.32 -2.07 -17.61
N ASN A 50 1.33 -1.41 -17.06
CA ASN A 50 1.13 -0.49 -15.93
C ASN A 50 0.66 0.87 -16.45
N TYR A 51 -0.40 1.41 -15.85
CA TYR A 51 -0.98 2.69 -16.25
C TYR A 51 -0.84 3.69 -15.11
N PHE A 52 -0.07 4.76 -15.34
CA PHE A 52 0.14 5.82 -14.36
C PHE A 52 -0.33 7.15 -14.94
N THR A 53 -0.94 7.98 -14.10
CA THR A 53 -1.31 9.35 -14.47
C THR A 53 -0.28 10.31 -13.87
N VAL A 54 0.38 11.10 -14.71
CA VAL A 54 1.34 12.13 -14.29
C VAL A 54 0.82 13.48 -14.77
N GLY A 55 0.38 14.33 -13.83
CA GLY A 55 -0.43 15.50 -14.16
C GLY A 55 -1.75 15.07 -14.80
N ASP A 56 -2.06 15.60 -15.98
CA ASP A 56 -3.30 15.26 -16.73
C ASP A 56 -3.07 14.23 -17.85
N ARG A 57 -1.95 13.48 -17.82
CA ARG A 57 -1.57 12.57 -18.90
C ARG A 57 -1.40 11.14 -18.41
N PHE A 58 -1.98 10.21 -19.15
CA PHE A 58 -1.71 8.78 -19.01
C PHE A 58 -0.32 8.44 -19.55
N ASN A 59 0.41 7.65 -18.79
CA ASN A 59 1.73 7.16 -19.12
C ASN A 59 1.77 5.64 -18.88
N MET A 60 2.12 4.90 -19.93
CA MET A 60 2.21 3.43 -19.91
C MET A 60 3.65 2.92 -19.94
N THR A 61 4.65 3.82 -19.95
CA THR A 61 6.06 3.47 -20.11
C THR A 61 6.86 3.64 -18.82
N ILE A 62 6.29 4.27 -17.79
CA ILE A 62 6.95 4.46 -16.50
C ILE A 62 7.03 3.11 -15.77
N ASP A 63 8.23 2.80 -15.27
CA ASP A 63 8.46 1.64 -14.40
C ASP A 63 7.82 1.83 -13.02
N ILE A 64 7.39 0.74 -12.39
CA ILE A 64 6.69 0.77 -11.10
C ILE A 64 7.52 1.44 -9.98
N LYS A 65 8.85 1.25 -9.97
CA LYS A 65 9.72 1.88 -8.97
C LYS A 65 9.79 3.39 -9.18
N GLU A 66 9.83 3.81 -10.45
CA GLU A 66 9.83 5.22 -10.81
C GLU A 66 8.48 5.88 -10.50
N ALA A 67 7.36 5.22 -10.83
CA ALA A 67 6.03 5.69 -10.47
C ALA A 67 5.87 5.84 -8.94
N PHE A 68 6.34 4.85 -8.18
CA PHE A 68 6.30 4.87 -6.73
C PHE A 68 7.19 5.99 -6.13
N ARG A 69 8.37 6.20 -6.72
CA ARG A 69 9.25 7.32 -6.33
C ARG A 69 8.58 8.67 -6.58
N GLN A 70 7.94 8.86 -7.74
CA GLN A 70 7.23 10.09 -8.08
C GLN A 70 6.02 10.33 -7.17
N SER A 71 5.27 9.28 -6.82
CA SER A 71 4.12 9.41 -5.91
C SER A 71 4.56 9.83 -4.51
N LEU A 72 5.61 9.22 -3.95
CA LEU A 72 6.19 9.65 -2.67
C LEU A 72 6.71 11.09 -2.71
N GLN A 73 7.36 11.48 -3.81
CA GLN A 73 7.83 12.85 -3.99
C GLN A 73 6.66 13.85 -4.01
N THR A 74 5.57 13.50 -4.70
CA THR A 74 4.35 14.32 -4.79
C THR A 74 3.72 14.53 -3.41
N VAL A 75 3.54 13.46 -2.62
CA VAL A 75 3.00 13.55 -1.26
C VAL A 75 3.91 14.39 -0.36
N LYS A 76 5.23 14.20 -0.47
CA LYS A 76 6.21 14.97 0.31
C LYS A 76 6.16 16.46 -0.03
N ASP A 77 6.15 16.80 -1.30
CA ASP A 77 6.14 18.20 -1.73
C ASP A 77 4.82 18.87 -1.37
N TRP A 78 3.69 18.18 -1.53
CA TRP A 78 2.40 18.64 -1.01
C TRP A 78 2.47 18.89 0.50
N ALA A 79 2.99 17.95 1.27
CA ALA A 79 3.06 18.07 2.73
C ALA A 79 3.91 19.26 3.19
N LEU A 80 4.95 19.60 2.43
CA LEU A 80 5.90 20.66 2.74
C LEU A 80 5.45 22.03 2.24
N THR A 81 4.56 22.10 1.25
CA THR A 81 4.15 23.36 0.62
C THR A 81 2.71 23.74 0.93
N ASN A 82 1.89 22.80 1.44
CA ASN A 82 0.50 23.06 1.75
C ASN A 82 0.37 23.99 2.97
N PRO A 83 -0.12 25.23 2.81
CA PRO A 83 -0.24 26.18 3.91
C PRO A 83 -1.28 25.75 4.96
N ARG A 84 -2.15 24.77 4.65
CA ARG A 84 -3.12 24.21 5.61
C ARG A 84 -2.50 23.22 6.58
N LEU A 85 -1.31 22.70 6.30
CA LEU A 85 -0.60 21.83 7.23
C LEU A 85 0.20 22.68 8.21
N SER A 86 -0.21 22.66 9.47
CA SER A 86 0.54 23.31 10.55
C SER A 86 1.95 22.74 10.64
N LYS A 87 2.92 23.58 11.03
CA LYS A 87 4.28 23.14 11.38
C LYS A 87 4.33 22.19 12.59
N SER A 88 3.21 22.09 13.33
CA SER A 88 3.01 21.15 14.44
C SER A 88 2.31 19.86 14.02
N SER A 89 2.13 19.62 12.72
CA SER A 89 1.48 18.41 12.22
C SER A 89 2.43 17.21 12.35
N TYR A 90 1.90 16.08 12.81
CA TYR A 90 2.62 14.80 12.78
C TYR A 90 2.42 14.11 11.44
N ILE A 91 3.50 13.62 10.82
CA ILE A 91 3.44 12.94 9.52
C ILE A 91 3.99 11.53 9.68
N PHE A 92 3.23 10.53 9.25
CA PHE A 92 3.64 9.13 9.30
C PHE A 92 3.72 8.54 7.89
N PHE A 93 4.84 7.90 7.61
CA PHE A 93 5.06 7.07 6.43
C PHE A 93 5.08 5.62 6.87
N ARG A 94 3.97 4.90 6.66
CA ARG A 94 3.87 3.46 6.98
C ARG A 94 4.70 2.66 5.98
N SER A 95 5.48 1.71 6.48
CA SER A 95 6.18 0.74 5.65
C SER A 95 5.22 -0.22 4.94
N TYR A 96 5.77 -1.09 4.11
CA TYR A 96 5.02 -2.09 3.37
C TYR A 96 4.27 -3.08 4.28
N SER A 97 3.08 -3.52 3.83
CA SER A 97 2.26 -4.55 4.48
C SER A 97 2.35 -5.85 3.67
N PRO A 98 3.08 -6.87 4.16
CA PRO A 98 3.17 -8.20 3.54
C PRO A 98 1.84 -8.86 3.22
N SER A 99 1.82 -9.59 2.11
CA SER A 99 0.79 -10.57 1.75
C SER A 99 1.37 -11.97 1.92
N HIS A 100 0.57 -12.98 2.28
CA HIS A 100 1.06 -14.31 2.62
C HIS A 100 0.45 -15.42 1.76
N TYR A 101 0.69 -15.38 0.45
CA TYR A 101 0.25 -16.45 -0.43
C TYR A 101 1.20 -17.65 -0.37
N GLY A 102 0.68 -18.83 0.01
CA GLY A 102 1.34 -20.12 -0.11
C GLY A 102 0.89 -20.88 -1.35
N ASN A 103 1.76 -21.71 -1.92
CA ASN A 103 1.49 -22.60 -3.07
C ASN A 103 0.94 -21.89 -4.32
N GLY A 104 1.25 -20.60 -4.49
CA GLY A 104 0.81 -19.78 -5.61
C GLY A 104 0.92 -18.30 -5.29
N THR A 105 0.50 -17.46 -6.23
CA THR A 105 0.37 -16.01 -6.09
C THR A 105 -1.11 -15.63 -6.04
N TRP A 106 -1.37 -14.34 -5.81
CA TRP A 106 -2.72 -13.76 -5.78
C TRP A 106 -3.59 -14.10 -7.02
N ASP A 107 -2.97 -14.36 -8.18
CA ASP A 107 -3.63 -14.67 -9.46
C ASP A 107 -3.43 -16.10 -9.96
N THR A 108 -2.65 -16.92 -9.26
CA THR A 108 -2.38 -18.32 -9.67
C THR A 108 -2.92 -19.35 -8.69
N GLY A 109 -3.81 -18.94 -7.79
CA GLY A 109 -4.48 -19.82 -6.83
C GLY A 109 -3.72 -20.00 -5.51
N GLY A 110 -2.89 -19.02 -5.12
CA GLY A 110 -2.25 -19.01 -3.80
C GLY A 110 -3.28 -18.90 -2.66
N SER A 111 -2.93 -19.43 -1.49
CA SER A 111 -3.79 -19.52 -0.30
C SER A 111 -3.04 -19.22 0.99
N CYS A 112 -3.74 -18.70 1.99
CA CYS A 112 -3.26 -18.48 3.36
C CYS A 112 -4.10 -19.27 4.38
N ALA A 113 -5.02 -20.13 3.93
CA ALA A 113 -5.95 -20.84 4.80
C ALA A 113 -5.29 -21.78 5.83
N ASP A 114 -4.08 -22.24 5.55
CA ASP A 114 -3.33 -23.16 6.42
C ASP A 114 -2.41 -22.44 7.42
N GLN A 115 -2.39 -21.10 7.41
CA GLN A 115 -1.61 -20.30 8.35
C GLN A 115 -2.47 -19.95 9.56
N TRP A 116 -2.35 -20.74 10.63
CA TRP A 116 -3.17 -20.57 11.83
C TRP A 116 -2.45 -19.89 12.99
N ASP A 117 -1.12 -19.93 12.99
CA ASP A 117 -0.28 -19.37 14.03
C ASP A 117 0.74 -18.37 13.45
N PRO A 118 1.13 -17.35 14.23
CA PRO A 118 2.23 -16.48 13.85
C PRO A 118 3.52 -17.26 13.61
N LEU A 119 4.29 -16.83 12.61
CA LEU A 119 5.65 -17.34 12.41
C LEU A 119 6.55 -16.89 13.55
N THR A 120 7.43 -17.78 14.00
CA THR A 120 8.47 -17.46 14.99
C THR A 120 9.63 -16.67 14.39
N MET A 121 9.91 -16.88 13.10
CA MET A 121 10.94 -16.18 12.35
C MET A 121 10.63 -16.21 10.85
N ILE A 122 10.96 -15.12 10.15
CA ILE A 122 10.92 -15.09 8.68
C ILE A 122 12.21 -15.74 8.15
N THR A 123 12.12 -16.93 7.57
CA THR A 123 13.26 -17.67 7.04
C THR A 123 13.42 -17.55 5.52
N SER A 124 12.41 -17.04 4.83
CA SER A 124 12.41 -16.85 3.38
C SER A 124 13.15 -15.57 3.00
N GLU A 125 14.24 -15.69 2.23
CA GLU A 125 14.98 -14.55 1.69
C GLU A 125 14.20 -13.82 0.58
N SER A 126 13.32 -14.52 -0.15
CA SER A 126 12.52 -13.93 -1.24
C SER A 126 11.53 -12.91 -0.71
N ASP A 127 10.86 -13.23 0.40
CA ASP A 127 9.82 -12.38 1.00
C ASP A 127 10.46 -11.11 1.61
N GLN A 128 11.71 -11.23 2.08
CA GLN A 128 12.47 -10.10 2.59
C GLN A 128 12.94 -9.15 1.48
N HIS A 129 13.28 -9.68 0.30
CA HIS A 129 13.82 -8.89 -0.80
C HIS A 129 12.76 -8.06 -1.54
N GLU A 130 11.55 -8.59 -1.72
CA GLU A 130 10.49 -7.93 -2.48
C GLU A 130 10.12 -6.56 -1.87
N HIS A 131 10.15 -6.46 -0.54
CA HIS A 131 9.71 -5.27 0.19
C HIS A 131 10.85 -4.28 0.49
N LEU A 132 12.10 -4.66 0.23
CA LEU A 132 13.28 -3.89 0.61
C LEU A 132 13.34 -2.55 -0.12
N TRP A 133 13.12 -2.55 -1.43
CA TRP A 133 13.19 -1.31 -2.23
C TRP A 133 12.05 -0.35 -1.89
N ILE A 134 10.84 -0.87 -1.62
CA ILE A 134 9.67 -0.08 -1.21
C ILE A 134 9.97 0.61 0.11
N ASN A 135 10.37 -0.16 1.13
CA ASN A 135 10.68 0.37 2.45
C ASN A 135 11.85 1.35 2.44
N THR A 136 12.85 1.11 1.59
CA THR A 136 13.97 2.04 1.38
C THR A 136 13.47 3.37 0.82
N MET A 137 12.60 3.37 -0.19
CA MET A 137 12.04 4.60 -0.75
C MET A 137 11.16 5.36 0.24
N ILE A 138 10.29 4.64 0.98
CA ILE A 138 9.43 5.24 2.02
C ILE A 138 10.27 5.85 3.15
N SER A 139 11.26 5.11 3.65
CA SER A 139 12.18 5.58 4.70
C SER A 139 12.99 6.79 4.23
N SER A 140 13.49 6.76 2.99
CA SER A 140 14.20 7.90 2.38
C SER A 140 13.31 9.14 2.29
N ALA A 141 12.04 8.99 1.89
CA ALA A 141 11.07 10.09 1.85
C ALA A 141 10.89 10.72 3.24
N ALA A 142 10.62 9.89 4.27
CA ALA A 142 10.48 10.35 5.66
C ALA A 142 11.75 11.06 6.17
N GLN A 143 12.93 10.46 5.99
CA GLN A 143 14.20 11.05 6.40
C GLN A 143 14.50 12.37 5.68
N SER A 144 14.24 12.45 4.37
CA SER A 144 14.44 13.67 3.60
C SER A 144 13.55 14.82 4.07
N MET A 145 12.33 14.50 4.53
CA MET A 145 11.41 15.47 5.10
C MET A 145 11.93 15.98 6.46
N ARG A 146 12.39 15.09 7.35
CA ARG A 146 12.95 15.45 8.66
C ARG A 146 14.16 16.38 8.59
N ARG A 147 15.01 16.22 7.56
CA ARG A 147 16.26 17.01 7.40
C ARG A 147 16.03 18.45 6.93
N ARG A 148 14.84 18.79 6.42
CA ARG A 148 14.57 20.16 5.97
C ARG A 148 14.33 21.08 7.17
N HIS A 149 15.24 22.02 7.38
CA HIS A 149 15.15 23.01 8.45
C HIS A 149 13.84 23.83 8.36
N GLY A 150 13.19 24.05 9.51
CA GLY A 150 12.04 24.96 9.63
C GLY A 150 10.65 24.35 9.37
N MET A 151 10.54 23.06 9.09
CA MET A 151 9.27 22.34 8.88
C MET A 151 9.31 20.91 9.45
N ASN A 152 8.14 20.41 9.88
CA ASN A 152 7.80 19.03 10.30
C ASN A 152 9.00 18.11 10.62
N LYS A 153 9.71 18.45 11.71
CA LYS A 153 10.78 17.65 12.34
C LYS A 153 10.33 16.23 12.74
N ASP A 154 9.02 16.02 12.74
CA ASP A 154 8.32 14.86 13.29
C ASP A 154 7.78 13.90 12.21
N ALA A 155 8.35 13.92 10.99
CA ALA A 155 8.02 12.90 9.99
C ALA A 155 8.59 11.53 10.41
N VAL A 156 7.73 10.56 10.67
CA VAL A 156 8.09 9.23 11.20
C VAL A 156 7.98 8.17 10.11
N PHE A 157 9.00 7.33 9.99
CA PHE A 157 8.89 6.07 9.25
C PHE A 157 8.37 4.99 10.21
N LEU A 158 7.11 4.59 10.03
CA LEU A 158 6.46 3.57 10.85
C LEU A 158 6.77 2.19 10.26
N ASN A 159 7.83 1.56 10.78
CA ASN A 159 8.32 0.27 10.28
C ASN A 159 7.52 -0.91 10.84
N ILE A 160 6.47 -1.31 10.13
CA ILE A 160 5.59 -2.43 10.45
C ILE A 160 5.97 -3.74 9.74
N THR A 161 6.84 -3.69 8.73
CA THR A 161 6.95 -4.76 7.73
C THR A 161 7.34 -6.10 8.36
N TYR A 162 8.39 -6.10 9.20
CA TYR A 162 8.92 -7.34 9.77
C TYR A 162 7.90 -8.02 10.70
N MET A 163 7.33 -7.26 11.64
CA MET A 163 6.33 -7.81 12.55
C MET A 163 5.05 -8.25 11.84
N THR A 164 4.69 -7.58 10.75
CA THR A 164 3.53 -7.93 9.92
C THR A 164 3.80 -9.18 9.10
N GLY A 165 5.03 -9.37 8.61
CA GLY A 165 5.44 -10.55 7.85
C GLY A 165 5.49 -11.84 8.68
N MET A 166 5.36 -11.76 10.00
CA MET A 166 5.19 -12.93 10.85
C MET A 166 3.72 -13.32 11.05
N ARG A 167 2.78 -12.54 10.50
CA ARG A 167 1.35 -12.64 10.82
C ARG A 167 0.50 -13.17 9.68
N GLY A 168 0.96 -14.23 9.02
CA GLY A 168 0.15 -14.93 8.02
C GLY A 168 -1.24 -15.33 8.52
N ASP A 169 -1.34 -15.64 9.82
CA ASP A 169 -2.57 -15.95 10.56
C ASP A 169 -3.60 -14.82 10.64
N GLY A 170 -3.21 -13.58 10.30
CA GLY A 170 -4.06 -12.40 10.41
C GLY A 170 -4.97 -12.13 9.21
N HIS A 171 -4.89 -12.93 8.15
CA HIS A 171 -5.63 -12.70 6.90
C HIS A 171 -7.06 -13.28 6.93
N PRO A 172 -8.03 -12.67 6.22
CA PRO A 172 -9.38 -13.22 6.08
C PRO A 172 -9.41 -14.57 5.33
N SER A 173 -8.46 -14.79 4.42
CA SER A 173 -8.45 -15.96 3.53
C SER A 173 -9.80 -16.04 2.78
N ARG A 174 -10.51 -17.16 2.89
CA ARG A 174 -11.84 -17.39 2.30
C ARG A 174 -13.00 -16.68 3.02
N HIS A 175 -12.77 -16.13 4.21
CA HIS A 175 -13.82 -15.50 5.02
C HIS A 175 -14.01 -14.05 4.59
N ARG A 176 -14.71 -13.87 3.46
CA ARG A 176 -14.94 -12.57 2.83
C ARG A 176 -16.39 -12.11 3.01
N GLU A 177 -16.69 -10.92 2.50
CA GLU A 177 -18.03 -10.33 2.51
C GLU A 177 -19.08 -11.32 1.95
N PRO A 178 -20.33 -11.33 2.47
CA PRO A 178 -21.35 -12.32 2.10
C PRO A 178 -21.62 -12.46 0.60
N GLU A 179 -21.44 -11.40 -0.18
CA GLU A 179 -21.66 -11.38 -1.63
C GLU A 179 -20.48 -11.92 -2.44
N THR A 180 -19.40 -12.33 -1.77
CA THR A 180 -18.21 -12.86 -2.44
C THR A 180 -18.50 -14.26 -3.00
N PRO A 181 -18.27 -14.50 -4.30
CA PRO A 181 -18.40 -15.83 -4.89
C PRO A 181 -17.55 -16.89 -4.17
N SER A 182 -18.06 -18.11 -4.08
CA SER A 182 -17.35 -19.22 -3.40
C SER A 182 -16.05 -19.63 -4.11
N ASP A 183 -15.91 -19.29 -5.40
CA ASP A 183 -14.74 -19.52 -6.23
C ASP A 183 -13.81 -18.29 -6.33
N ALA A 184 -14.11 -17.22 -5.60
CA ALA A 184 -13.24 -16.06 -5.55
C ALA A 184 -11.87 -16.41 -4.94
N PRO A 185 -10.77 -15.82 -5.43
CA PRO A 185 -9.45 -15.98 -4.81
C PRO A 185 -9.47 -15.57 -3.33
N GLU A 186 -8.69 -16.28 -2.54
CA GLU A 186 -8.51 -15.97 -1.12
C GLU A 186 -7.89 -14.58 -0.93
N ASP A 187 -8.31 -13.91 0.15
CA ASP A 187 -7.76 -12.63 0.54
C ASP A 187 -6.60 -12.82 1.51
N CYS A 188 -5.38 -12.83 0.96
CA CYS A 188 -4.14 -12.93 1.73
C CYS A 188 -3.34 -11.62 1.72
N SER A 189 -4.01 -10.49 1.49
CA SER A 189 -3.39 -9.15 1.49
C SER A 189 -4.09 -8.15 2.42
N HIS A 190 -5.38 -8.33 2.71
CA HIS A 190 -6.11 -7.56 3.73
C HIS A 190 -6.08 -8.25 5.09
N TRP A 191 -6.54 -7.57 6.14
CA TRP A 191 -6.40 -8.03 7.51
C TRP A 191 -7.76 -8.17 8.19
N CYS A 192 -7.93 -9.24 8.97
CA CYS A 192 -9.04 -9.36 9.90
C CYS A 192 -9.00 -8.23 10.95
N LEU A 193 -10.18 -7.84 11.42
CA LEU A 193 -10.36 -6.93 12.55
C LEU A 193 -11.24 -7.60 13.63
N PRO A 194 -10.88 -7.52 14.92
CA PRO A 194 -9.61 -6.99 15.46
C PRO A 194 -8.40 -7.82 15.00
N GLY A 195 -7.21 -7.20 14.90
CA GLY A 195 -6.04 -7.87 14.35
C GLY A 195 -4.79 -7.02 14.16
N VAL A 196 -3.97 -7.39 13.17
CA VAL A 196 -2.65 -6.78 12.91
C VAL A 196 -2.69 -5.24 12.76
N PRO A 197 -3.70 -4.63 12.10
CA PRO A 197 -3.81 -3.18 12.03
C PRO A 197 -3.95 -2.49 13.39
N ASP A 198 -4.49 -3.17 14.41
CA ASP A 198 -4.59 -2.60 15.76
C ASP A 198 -3.20 -2.37 16.37
N THR A 199 -2.26 -3.28 16.12
CA THR A 199 -0.87 -3.11 16.56
C THR A 199 -0.18 -1.96 15.82
N TRP A 200 -0.45 -1.76 14.53
CA TRP A 200 0.06 -0.60 13.80
C TRP A 200 -0.44 0.71 14.40
N ASN A 201 -1.72 0.75 14.78
CA ASN A 201 -2.33 1.91 15.44
C ASN A 201 -1.71 2.16 16.82
N GLN A 202 -1.42 1.11 17.59
CA GLN A 202 -0.72 1.23 18.87
C GLN A 202 0.70 1.80 18.71
N MET A 203 1.44 1.36 17.69
CA MET A 203 2.77 1.93 17.39
C MET A 203 2.69 3.40 16.99
N MET A 204 1.75 3.76 16.10
CA MET A 204 1.51 5.15 15.70
C MET A 204 1.15 6.02 16.90
N TYR A 205 0.26 5.53 17.77
CA TYR A 205 -0.13 6.21 19.00
C TYR A 205 1.07 6.38 19.95
N GLY A 206 1.90 5.36 20.13
CA GLY A 206 3.13 5.44 20.92
C GLY A 206 4.06 6.54 20.42
N HIS A 207 4.23 6.66 19.09
CA HIS A 207 4.97 7.77 18.50
C HIS A 207 4.33 9.13 18.81
N LEU A 208 3.02 9.28 18.61
CA LEU A 208 2.31 10.53 18.92
C LEU A 208 2.57 10.97 20.37
N VAL A 209 2.36 10.08 21.34
CA VAL A 209 2.58 10.36 22.76
C VAL A 209 4.05 10.73 23.02
N SER A 210 5.01 10.01 22.42
CA SER A 210 6.45 10.31 22.55
C SER A 210 6.83 11.70 22.01
N MET A 211 6.06 12.22 21.05
CA MET A 211 6.24 13.55 20.47
C MET A 211 5.43 14.63 21.20
N GLY A 212 4.90 14.31 22.39
CA GLY A 212 4.18 15.26 23.25
C GLY A 212 2.72 15.47 22.84
N TYR A 213 2.12 14.58 22.05
CA TYR A 213 0.69 14.59 21.81
C TYR A 213 -0.07 14.36 23.13
N ASP A 214 -0.84 15.37 23.57
CA ASP A 214 -1.66 15.27 24.77
C ASP A 214 -3.14 15.14 24.39
N MET A 215 -3.71 13.95 24.64
CA MET A 215 -5.15 13.73 24.42
C MET A 215 -6.04 14.64 25.30
N ARG A 216 -5.50 15.18 26.41
CA ARG A 216 -6.24 16.06 27.33
C ARG A 216 -6.31 17.51 26.85
N SER A 217 -5.48 17.90 25.88
CA SER A 217 -5.53 19.26 25.33
C SER A 217 -6.68 19.47 24.33
N ILE A 218 -7.36 18.39 23.93
CA ILE A 218 -8.60 18.44 23.13
C ILE A 218 -9.75 18.80 24.10
N LYS A 219 -9.80 20.06 24.52
CA LYS A 219 -11.03 20.60 25.10
C LYS A 219 -12.09 20.67 24.00
N ARG A 220 -13.20 19.96 24.20
CA ARG A 220 -14.41 20.09 23.37
C ARG A 220 -14.97 21.51 23.46
#